data_AF-A0A2S2QWZ8-F1
#
_entry.id   AF-A0A2S2QWZ8-F1
#
_cell.length_a   1.000
_cell.length_b   1.000
_cell.length_c   1.000
_cell.angle_alpha   90.00
_cell.angle_beta   90.00
_cell.angle_gamma   90.00
#
_symmetry.space_group_name_H-M   'P 1'
#
loop_
_entity.id
_entity.type
_entity.pdbx_description
1 polymer ?
#
loop_
_entity_poly.entity_id
_entity_poly.type
_entity_poly.pdbx_seq_one_letter_code
_entity_poly.pdbx_strand_id
1 'polypeptide(L)'
;LIKSVVMGFDKEDAVAIENAQKLLNDNNLELNLTFIKANYGNLAKYITTLETSGLSLADAINIIAQVQNEIGTDNSSIGKSTKKKLDAVIEKNSGFKTMKHISNILEGKATSRNNTISEELT
;
A
#
# COMPACT_ATOMS: atom_id res chain seq x y z
N LEU A 1 -15.23 25.26 2.93
CA LEU A 1 -14.24 26.36 2.87
C LEU A 1 -13.36 26.30 1.62
N ILE A 2 -12.60 25.22 1.37
CA ILE A 2 -11.71 25.14 0.18
C ILE A 2 -12.49 25.23 -1.14
N LYS A 3 -13.57 24.45 -1.30
CA LYS A 3 -14.41 24.47 -2.52
C LYS A 3 -14.96 25.87 -2.83
N SER A 4 -15.50 26.57 -1.84
CA SER A 4 -16.05 27.92 -2.04
C SER A 4 -14.99 28.95 -2.45
N VAL A 5 -13.77 28.85 -1.94
CA VAL A 5 -12.66 29.72 -2.33
C VAL A 5 -12.26 29.47 -3.79
N VAL A 6 -12.05 28.21 -4.17
CA VAL A 6 -11.63 27.85 -5.54
C VAL A 6 -12.70 28.19 -6.58
N MET A 7 -13.98 28.06 -6.22
CA MET A 7 -15.09 28.45 -7.08
C MET A 7 -15.23 29.97 -7.28
N GLY A 8 -14.57 30.78 -6.45
CA GLY A 8 -14.56 32.24 -6.58
C GLY A 8 -13.47 32.81 -7.49
N PHE A 9 -12.52 31.98 -7.95
CA PHE A 9 -11.48 32.40 -8.90
C PHE A 9 -12.01 32.50 -10.32
N ASP A 10 -11.43 33.38 -11.13
CA ASP A 10 -11.72 33.45 -12.56
C ASP A 10 -11.12 32.23 -13.26
N LYS A 11 -11.98 31.48 -13.97
CA LYS A 11 -11.56 30.29 -14.71
C LYS A 11 -10.63 30.61 -15.89
N GLU A 12 -10.65 31.85 -16.39
CA GLU A 12 -9.84 32.28 -17.55
C GLU A 12 -8.42 32.70 -17.15
N ASP A 13 -8.18 33.02 -15.87
CA ASP A 13 -6.87 33.44 -15.38
C ASP A 13 -5.79 32.36 -15.52
N ALA A 14 -6.17 31.09 -15.35
CA ALA A 14 -5.26 29.96 -15.52
C ALA A 14 -6.00 28.65 -15.76
N VAL A 15 -5.44 27.81 -16.65
CA VAL A 15 -5.91 26.43 -16.90
C VAL A 15 -6.02 25.60 -15.61
N ALA A 16 -5.13 25.84 -14.64
CA ALA A 16 -5.18 25.16 -13.35
C ALA A 16 -6.45 25.49 -12.53
N ILE A 17 -6.97 26.72 -12.63
CA ILE A 17 -8.20 27.14 -11.95
C ILE A 17 -9.40 26.42 -12.56
N GLU A 18 -9.53 26.46 -13.88
CA GLU A 18 -10.61 25.75 -14.59
C GLU A 18 -10.63 24.25 -14.24
N ASN A 19 -9.46 23.61 -14.22
CA ASN A 19 -9.33 22.20 -13.86
C ASN A 19 -9.72 21.92 -12.41
N ALA A 20 -9.30 22.77 -11.46
CA ALA A 20 -9.64 22.62 -10.06
C ALA A 20 -11.16 22.79 -9.82
N GLN A 21 -11.78 23.76 -10.49
CA GLN A 21 -13.24 23.97 -10.43
C GLN A 21 -14.00 22.78 -11.02
N LYS A 22 -13.57 22.24 -12.17
CA LYS A 22 -14.15 21.02 -12.76
C LYS A 22 -14.07 19.84 -11.79
N LEU A 23 -12.90 19.61 -11.19
CA LEU A 23 -12.68 18.50 -10.25
C LEU A 23 -13.55 18.66 -9.00
N LEU A 24 -13.57 19.85 -8.39
CA LEU A 24 -14.34 20.12 -7.16
C LEU A 24 -15.86 20.10 -7.38
N ASN A 25 -16.32 20.23 -8.63
CA ASN A 25 -17.72 20.05 -9.01
C ASN A 25 -18.08 18.61 -9.39
N ASP A 26 -17.12 17.69 -9.45
CA ASP A 26 -17.42 16.26 -9.58
C ASP A 26 -18.07 15.74 -8.29
N ASN A 27 -19.32 15.30 -8.40
CA ASN A 27 -20.10 14.75 -7.28
C ASN A 27 -19.50 13.47 -6.70
N ASN A 28 -18.65 12.77 -7.45
CA ASN A 28 -17.98 11.55 -6.98
C ASN A 28 -16.66 11.84 -6.29
N LEU A 29 -16.11 13.06 -6.35
CA LEU A 29 -14.80 13.36 -5.79
C LEU A 29 -14.73 13.03 -4.30
N GLU A 30 -15.72 13.46 -3.53
CA GLU A 30 -15.78 13.23 -2.09
C GLU A 30 -15.88 11.74 -1.75
N LEU A 31 -16.73 11.00 -2.45
CA LEU A 31 -16.88 9.55 -2.29
C LEU A 31 -15.59 8.80 -2.63
N ASN A 32 -14.96 9.16 -3.75
CA ASN A 32 -13.71 8.55 -4.21
C ASN A 32 -12.56 8.81 -3.23
N LEU A 33 -12.40 10.06 -2.77
CA LEU A 33 -11.37 10.41 -1.79
C LEU A 33 -11.60 9.72 -0.45
N THR A 34 -12.84 9.64 0.01
CA THR A 34 -13.21 8.93 1.24
C THR A 34 -12.90 7.44 1.11
N PHE A 35 -13.25 6.82 -0.02
CA PHE A 35 -12.93 5.42 -0.31
C PHE A 35 -11.42 5.17 -0.31
N ILE A 36 -10.64 6.01 -0.99
CA ILE A 36 -9.18 5.89 -1.02
C ILE A 36 -8.60 6.04 0.39
N LYS A 37 -9.06 7.02 1.16
CA LYS A 37 -8.56 7.27 2.51
C LYS A 37 -8.89 6.10 3.46
N ALA A 38 -10.11 5.57 3.40
CA ALA A 38 -10.56 4.50 4.27
C ALA A 38 -9.85 3.17 3.99
N ASN A 39 -9.58 2.84 2.72
CA ASN A 39 -9.05 1.53 2.34
C ASN A 39 -7.53 1.52 2.10
N TYR A 40 -6.94 2.66 1.74
CA TYR A 40 -5.54 2.74 1.29
C TYR A 40 -4.74 3.84 1.99
N GLY A 41 -5.36 4.57 2.92
CA GLY A 41 -4.76 5.74 3.57
C GLY A 41 -3.50 5.43 4.41
N ASN A 42 -3.29 4.17 4.81
CA ASN A 42 -2.12 3.74 5.57
C ASN A 42 -0.93 3.34 4.69
N LEU A 43 -1.10 3.16 3.38
CA LEU A 43 -0.04 2.61 2.52
C LEU A 43 1.22 3.46 2.51
N ALA A 44 1.08 4.79 2.45
CA ALA A 44 2.23 5.70 2.50
C ALA A 44 3.04 5.50 3.80
N LYS A 45 2.35 5.40 4.94
CA LYS A 45 3.00 5.14 6.24
C LYS A 45 3.74 3.81 6.24
N TYR A 46 3.13 2.74 5.73
CA TYR A 46 3.76 1.42 5.68
C TYR A 46 5.00 1.40 4.78
N ILE A 47 4.92 2.01 3.59
CA ILE A 47 6.05 2.12 2.66
C ILE A 47 7.20 2.90 3.31
N THR A 48 6.92 4.11 3.83
CA THR A 48 7.95 4.92 4.49
C THR A 48 8.56 4.21 5.69
N THR A 49 7.79 3.44 6.45
CA THR A 49 8.34 2.65 7.57
C THR A 49 9.29 1.56 7.08
N LEU A 50 8.94 0.86 6.01
CA LEU A 50 9.79 -0.19 5.41
C LEU A 50 11.07 0.36 4.77
N GLU A 51 11.09 1.64 4.38
CA GLU A 51 12.28 2.33 3.84
C GLU A 51 13.27 2.76 4.94
N THR A 52 12.86 2.76 6.21
CA THR A 52 13.74 3.15 7.33
C THR A 52 14.78 2.09 7.64
N SER A 53 15.98 2.52 8.02
CA SER A 53 17.01 1.62 8.55
C SER A 53 16.76 1.30 10.02
N GLY A 54 17.26 0.15 10.48
CA GLY A 54 17.12 -0.29 11.88
C GLY A 54 15.80 -0.95 12.21
N LEU A 55 14.85 -1.03 11.26
CA LEU A 55 13.65 -1.86 11.41
C LEU A 55 14.05 -3.34 11.45
N SER A 56 13.54 -4.09 12.43
CA SER A 56 13.82 -5.52 12.51
C SER A 56 13.16 -6.27 11.35
N LEU A 57 13.75 -7.39 10.95
CA LEU A 57 13.17 -8.23 9.90
C LEU A 57 11.76 -8.72 10.28
N ALA A 58 11.55 -9.09 11.55
CA ALA A 58 10.25 -9.53 12.04
C ALA A 58 9.19 -8.42 11.93
N ASP A 59 9.54 -7.19 12.30
CA ASP A 59 8.63 -6.04 12.19
C ASP A 59 8.31 -5.72 10.72
N ALA A 60 9.31 -5.78 9.84
CA ALA A 60 9.11 -5.58 8.40
C ALA A 60 8.14 -6.63 7.81
N ILE A 61 8.30 -7.91 8.18
CA ILE A 61 7.38 -8.99 7.77
C ILE A 61 5.97 -8.74 8.32
N ASN A 62 5.86 -8.29 9.58
CA ASN A 62 4.57 -7.99 10.20
C ASN A 62 3.84 -6.83 9.52
N ILE A 63 4.55 -5.79 9.08
CA ILE A 63 3.96 -4.68 8.30
C ILE A 63 3.33 -5.21 7.01
N ILE A 64 4.03 -6.10 6.28
CA ILE A 64 3.47 -6.69 5.06
C ILE A 64 2.22 -7.54 5.39
N ALA A 65 2.23 -8.29 6.49
CA ALA A 65 1.05 -9.04 6.94
C ALA A 65 -0.13 -8.11 7.30
N GLN A 66 0.12 -6.96 7.93
CA GLN A 66 -0.90 -5.95 8.20
C GLN A 66 -1.51 -5.41 6.90
N VAL A 67 -0.66 -5.04 5.91
CA VAL A 67 -1.13 -4.60 4.58
C VAL A 67 -2.00 -5.67 3.92
N GLN A 68 -1.61 -6.94 4.00
CA GLN A 68 -2.39 -8.05 3.45
C GLN A 68 -3.76 -8.22 4.12
N ASN A 69 -3.89 -7.86 5.40
CA ASN A 69 -5.14 -7.92 6.15
C ASN A 69 -6.03 -6.70 5.96
N GLU A 70 -5.46 -5.53 5.66
CA GLU A 70 -6.21 -4.28 5.44
C GLU A 70 -6.69 -4.15 3.98
N ILE A 71 -5.89 -4.55 3.00
CA ILE A 71 -6.26 -4.39 1.59
C ILE A 71 -7.36 -5.39 1.19
N GLY A 72 -8.42 -4.87 0.58
CA GLY A 72 -9.49 -5.68 -0.02
C GLY A 72 -10.44 -6.33 0.97
N THR A 73 -10.49 -5.80 2.20
CA THR A 73 -11.57 -6.10 3.15
C THR A 73 -12.90 -5.54 2.68
N ASP A 74 -12.89 -4.51 1.84
CA ASP A 74 -14.08 -4.03 1.17
C ASP A 74 -14.46 -5.00 0.04
N ASN A 75 -15.69 -5.51 0.07
CA ASN A 75 -16.18 -6.50 -0.91
C ASN A 75 -16.41 -5.94 -2.33
N SER A 76 -15.91 -4.72 -2.61
CA SER A 76 -16.04 -4.08 -3.91
C SER A 76 -15.20 -4.80 -4.98
N SER A 77 -15.53 -4.57 -6.25
CA SER A 77 -14.72 -5.06 -7.37
C SER A 77 -13.29 -4.50 -7.34
N ILE A 78 -13.13 -3.24 -6.92
CA ILE A 78 -11.83 -2.57 -6.77
C ILE A 78 -11.03 -3.24 -5.66
N GLY A 79 -11.61 -3.42 -4.47
CA GLY A 79 -10.98 -4.08 -3.32
C GLY A 79 -10.48 -5.48 -3.67
N LYS A 80 -11.35 -6.30 -4.31
CA LYS A 80 -10.99 -7.65 -4.77
C LYS A 80 -9.86 -7.65 -5.80
N SER A 81 -9.90 -6.74 -6.77
CA SER A 81 -8.85 -6.62 -7.80
C SER A 81 -7.51 -6.22 -7.19
N THR A 82 -7.51 -5.23 -6.29
CA THR A 82 -6.33 -4.76 -5.58
C THR A 82 -5.73 -5.87 -4.69
N LYS A 83 -6.56 -6.60 -3.94
CA LYS A 83 -6.10 -7.75 -3.13
C LYS A 83 -5.47 -8.84 -3.97
N LYS A 84 -6.11 -9.22 -5.08
CA LYS A 84 -5.54 -10.19 -6.03
C LYS A 84 -4.18 -9.74 -6.57
N LYS A 85 -4.02 -8.45 -6.88
CA LYS A 85 -2.74 -7.90 -7.34
C LYS A 85 -1.67 -7.97 -6.24
N LEU A 86 -2.01 -7.59 -5.01
CA LEU A 86 -1.10 -7.68 -3.86
C LEU A 86 -0.62 -9.12 -3.65
N ASP A 87 -1.56 -10.07 -3.54
CA ASP A 87 -1.23 -11.47 -3.27
C ASP A 87 -0.35 -12.04 -4.40
N ALA A 88 -0.64 -11.71 -5.65
CA ALA A 88 0.19 -12.13 -6.79
C ALA A 88 1.61 -11.54 -6.77
N VAL A 89 1.79 -10.30 -6.30
CA VAL A 89 3.12 -9.69 -6.13
C VAL A 89 3.91 -10.39 -5.03
N ILE A 90 3.27 -10.66 -3.89
CA ILE A 90 3.89 -11.35 -2.76
C ILE A 90 4.25 -12.79 -3.13
N GLU A 91 3.36 -13.51 -3.81
CA GLU A 91 3.59 -14.90 -4.22
C GLU A 91 4.76 -15.04 -5.19
N LYS A 92 4.91 -14.09 -6.13
CA LYS A 92 6.00 -14.09 -7.12
C LYS A 92 7.33 -13.61 -6.55
N ASN A 93 7.33 -12.96 -5.39
CA ASN A 93 8.56 -12.49 -4.75
C ASN A 93 9.21 -13.60 -3.92
N SER A 94 10.14 -14.35 -4.55
CA SER A 94 10.91 -15.39 -3.88
C SER A 94 11.77 -14.84 -2.72
N GLY A 95 12.33 -13.63 -2.89
CA GLY A 95 13.12 -12.96 -1.84
C GLY A 95 12.31 -12.72 -0.56
N PHE A 96 11.05 -12.31 -0.68
CA PHE A 96 10.14 -12.16 0.45
C PHE A 96 9.89 -13.49 1.17
N LYS A 97 9.73 -14.60 0.43
CA LYS A 97 9.59 -15.95 1.03
C LYS A 97 10.83 -16.33 1.83
N THR A 98 12.02 -16.09 1.28
CA THR A 98 13.30 -16.33 1.96
C THR A 98 13.41 -15.48 3.23
N MET A 99 13.12 -14.17 3.14
CA MET A 99 13.12 -13.26 4.28
C MET A 99 12.15 -13.71 5.39
N LYS A 100 10.93 -14.12 5.03
CA LYS A 100 9.95 -14.65 5.99
C LYS A 100 10.46 -15.93 6.68
N HIS A 101 11.13 -16.82 5.94
CA HIS A 101 11.72 -18.02 6.53
C HIS A 101 12.87 -17.68 7.49
N ILE A 102 13.77 -16.76 7.12
CA ILE A 102 14.83 -16.26 7.98
C ILE A 102 14.24 -15.67 9.27
N SER A 103 13.20 -14.83 9.15
CA SER A 103 12.50 -14.27 10.32
C SER A 103 11.98 -15.37 11.25
N ASN A 104 11.35 -16.41 10.71
CA ASN A 104 10.84 -17.52 11.51
C ASN A 104 11.95 -18.28 12.25
N ILE A 105 13.14 -18.43 11.65
CA ILE A 105 14.30 -19.04 12.32
C ILE A 105 14.79 -18.14 13.46
N LEU A 106 14.94 -16.83 13.20
CA LEU A 106 15.39 -15.85 14.21
C LEU A 106 14.43 -15.77 15.40
N GLU A 107 13.14 -15.96 15.18
CA GLU A 107 12.11 -15.99 16.23
C GLU A 107 11.96 -17.37 16.89
N GLY A 108 12.77 -18.37 16.53
CA GLY A 108 12.69 -19.74 17.07
C GLY A 108 11.45 -20.53 16.65
N LYS A 109 10.71 -20.05 15.64
CA LYS A 109 9.51 -20.69 15.08
C LYS A 109 9.83 -21.80 14.06
N ALA A 110 11.07 -21.87 13.57
CA ALA A 110 11.53 -22.90 12.63
C ALA A 110 12.96 -23.36 12.99
N THR A 111 13.25 -24.67 12.86
CA THR A 111 14.44 -25.29 13.47
C THR A 111 15.62 -25.61 12.55
N SER A 112 15.51 -25.63 11.21
CA SER A 112 16.69 -25.56 10.32
C SER A 112 16.37 -25.60 8.82
N ARG A 113 17.37 -25.13 8.05
CA ARG A 113 17.49 -25.03 6.58
C ARG A 113 16.60 -25.98 5.79
N ASN A 114 15.59 -25.44 5.11
CA ASN A 114 15.17 -26.07 3.86
C ASN A 114 16.33 -25.90 2.87
N ASN A 115 16.74 -26.99 2.21
CA ASN A 115 17.77 -27.08 1.17
C ASN A 115 17.45 -26.26 -0.11
N THR A 116 16.72 -25.14 -0.01
CA THR A 116 16.29 -24.29 -1.13
C THR A 116 17.07 -22.97 -1.23
N ILE A 117 18.06 -22.74 -0.37
CA ILE A 117 19.04 -21.67 -0.62
C ILE A 117 19.97 -22.21 -1.70
N SER A 118 19.74 -21.81 -2.95
CA SER A 118 20.62 -22.14 -4.08
C SER A 118 22.05 -21.72 -3.74
N GLU A 119 23.02 -22.60 -4.04
CA GLU A 119 24.46 -22.43 -3.77
C GLU A 119 25.11 -21.24 -4.54
N GLU A 120 24.36 -20.47 -5.32
CA GLU A 120 24.86 -19.32 -6.08
C GLU A 120 25.16 -18.06 -5.23
N LEU A 121 25.05 -18.14 -3.89
CA LEU A 121 25.32 -17.00 -2.99
C LEU A 121 26.43 -17.28 -1.96
N THR A 122 27.18 -18.36 -2.10
CA THR A 122 28.46 -18.59 -1.39
C THR A 122 29.62 -18.38 -2.35
#